data_AF-A0A0F2TCV4-F1
#
_entry.id   AF-A0A0F2TCV4-F1
#
_cell.length_a   1.000
_cell.length_b   1.000
_cell.length_c   1.000
_cell.angle_alpha   90.00
_cell.angle_beta   90.00
_cell.angle_gamma   90.00
#
_symmetry.space_group_name_H-M   'P 1'
#
loop_
_entity.id
_entity.type
_entity.pdbx_description
1 polymer ?
#
loop_
_entity_poly.entity_id
_entity_poly.type
_entity_poly.pdbx_seq_one_letter_code
_entity_poly.pdbx_strand_id
1 'polypeptide(L)'
;MHRDPSDRSARWPGYAAAVWGFSFAVPSFYWALGGTALASSTVSPSLVRLMEEHNAGFIAVLWATGALKVVGGVLGLALVSGRTFGRGRWRPWEERLLQLMAWGAAVLLVWHGALFVGQGLLVQAHVISLDPELESVSRWYTYLWGPWFVAGGLAFLLAGRSHLRGVADRRGAVLAGRVGALGALGLSVAAVIAGIG
;
A
#
# COMPACT_ATOMS: atom_id res chain seq x y z
N MET A 1 -30.08 -8.55 -19.17
CA MET A 1 -29.12 -8.56 -18.04
C MET A 1 -28.94 -7.13 -17.55
N HIS A 2 -29.82 -6.65 -16.66
CA HIS A 2 -29.83 -5.27 -16.17
C HIS A 2 -28.90 -5.20 -14.96
N ARG A 3 -27.69 -4.65 -15.13
CA ARG A 3 -26.77 -4.40 -14.00
C ARG A 3 -27.22 -3.15 -13.28
N ASP A 4 -27.77 -3.34 -12.09
CA ASP A 4 -28.20 -2.28 -11.19
C ASP A 4 -27.03 -1.29 -10.95
N PRO A 5 -27.21 0.05 -11.07
CA PRO A 5 -26.14 1.03 -10.89
C PRO A 5 -25.45 0.93 -9.52
N SER A 6 -26.19 0.44 -8.52
CA SER A 6 -25.73 0.12 -7.16
C SER A 6 -24.53 -0.84 -7.15
N ASP A 7 -24.47 -1.78 -8.08
CA ASP A 7 -23.45 -2.83 -8.15
C ASP A 7 -22.11 -2.30 -8.68
N ARG A 8 -22.14 -1.28 -9.56
CA ARG A 8 -20.93 -0.58 -10.04
C ARG A 8 -20.30 0.27 -8.94
N SER A 9 -21.13 1.02 -8.21
CA SER A 9 -20.69 1.88 -7.09
C SER A 9 -20.04 1.10 -5.95
N ALA A 10 -20.32 -0.20 -5.85
CA ALA A 10 -19.77 -1.01 -4.78
C ALA A 10 -18.47 -1.72 -5.19
N ARG A 11 -18.09 -1.75 -6.48
CA ARG A 11 -16.91 -2.49 -6.99
C ARG A 11 -15.68 -1.62 -7.20
N TRP A 12 -15.87 -0.31 -7.38
CA TRP A 12 -14.76 0.62 -7.61
C TRP A 12 -13.64 0.54 -6.57
N PRO A 13 -13.87 0.28 -5.25
CA PRO A 13 -12.78 0.31 -4.29
C PRO A 13 -11.74 -0.80 -4.53
N GLY A 14 -12.18 -1.99 -4.95
CA GLY A 14 -11.27 -3.10 -5.25
C GLY A 14 -10.47 -2.84 -6.54
N TYR A 15 -11.09 -2.24 -7.56
CA TYR A 15 -10.35 -1.79 -8.74
C TYR A 15 -9.38 -0.65 -8.43
N ALA A 16 -9.77 0.31 -7.58
CA ALA A 16 -8.89 1.38 -7.15
C ALA A 16 -7.66 0.83 -6.40
N ALA A 17 -7.86 -0.12 -5.49
CA ALA A 17 -6.76 -0.82 -4.81
C ALA A 17 -5.86 -1.59 -5.80
N ALA A 18 -6.47 -2.25 -6.79
CA ALA A 18 -5.74 -2.98 -7.83
C ALA A 18 -4.86 -2.06 -8.69
N VAL A 19 -5.46 -0.99 -9.22
CA VAL A 19 -4.76 0.04 -10.01
C VAL A 19 -3.65 0.65 -9.17
N TRP A 20 -3.93 1.04 -7.93
CA TRP A 20 -2.93 1.59 -7.03
C TRP A 20 -1.73 0.65 -6.84
N GLY A 21 -1.98 -0.64 -6.59
CA GLY A 21 -0.93 -1.65 -6.41
C GLY A 21 -0.08 -1.85 -7.67
N PHE A 22 -0.71 -1.99 -8.83
CA PHE A 22 0.01 -2.17 -10.09
C PHE A 22 0.78 -0.91 -10.51
N SER A 23 0.18 0.27 -10.37
CA SER A 23 0.85 1.55 -10.67
C SER A 23 2.11 1.73 -9.83
N PHE A 24 2.09 1.32 -8.57
CA PHE A 24 3.28 1.36 -7.70
C PHE A 24 4.34 0.33 -8.07
N ALA A 25 3.96 -0.81 -8.66
CA ALA A 25 4.90 -1.86 -9.03
C ALA A 25 5.78 -1.46 -10.22
N VAL A 26 5.26 -0.63 -11.13
CA VAL A 26 5.94 -0.21 -12.36
C VAL A 26 7.30 0.46 -12.09
N PRO A 27 7.41 1.48 -11.23
CA PRO A 27 8.72 2.07 -10.90
C PRO A 27 9.70 1.06 -10.29
N SER A 28 9.24 0.16 -9.42
CA SER A 28 10.10 -0.84 -8.79
C SER A 28 10.72 -1.79 -9.81
N PHE A 29 9.94 -2.30 -10.77
CA PHE A 29 10.50 -3.14 -11.83
C PHE A 29 11.34 -2.36 -12.84
N TYR A 30 10.93 -1.12 -13.18
CA TYR A 30 11.71 -0.27 -14.07
C TYR A 30 13.13 0.00 -13.51
N TRP A 31 13.23 0.33 -12.22
CA TRP A 31 14.53 0.52 -11.57
C TRP A 31 15.29 -0.80 -11.38
N ALA A 32 14.60 -1.90 -11.10
CA ALA A 32 15.24 -3.22 -10.98
C ALA A 32 15.85 -3.71 -12.31
N LEU A 33 15.31 -3.26 -13.44
CA LEU A 33 15.82 -3.52 -14.79
C LEU A 33 16.96 -2.58 -15.20
N GLY A 34 17.40 -1.68 -14.32
CA GLY A 34 18.50 -0.74 -14.57
C GLY A 34 18.05 0.61 -15.14
N GLY A 35 16.75 0.90 -15.15
CA GLY A 35 16.25 2.24 -15.49
C GLY A 35 16.64 3.26 -14.42
N THR A 36 17.14 4.42 -14.82
CA THR A 36 17.55 5.50 -13.90
C THR A 36 16.61 6.71 -13.94
N ALA A 37 15.61 6.70 -14.83
CA ALA A 37 14.66 7.81 -14.93
C ALA A 37 13.88 8.01 -13.61
N LEU A 38 13.65 9.28 -13.27
CA LEU A 38 13.05 9.79 -12.03
C LEU A 38 13.81 9.45 -10.72
N ALA A 39 14.81 8.58 -10.71
CA ALA A 39 15.52 8.21 -9.48
C ALA A 39 16.14 9.43 -8.77
N SER A 40 16.78 10.31 -9.54
CA SER A 40 17.42 11.54 -9.03
C SER A 40 16.46 12.63 -8.55
N SER A 41 15.17 12.56 -8.91
CA SER A 41 14.16 13.58 -8.56
C SER A 41 13.12 13.08 -7.56
N THR A 42 13.02 11.76 -7.34
CA THR A 42 12.00 11.17 -6.45
C THR A 42 12.56 10.33 -5.31
N VAL A 43 13.86 10.01 -5.33
CA VAL A 43 14.49 9.08 -4.40
C VAL A 43 15.72 9.76 -3.77
N SER A 44 16.08 9.39 -2.54
CA SER A 44 17.22 10.00 -1.85
C SER A 44 18.54 9.80 -2.64
N PRO A 45 19.51 10.73 -2.55
CA PRO A 45 20.79 10.62 -3.25
C PRO A 45 21.56 9.32 -2.94
N SER A 46 21.41 8.77 -1.74
CA SER A 46 21.99 7.49 -1.34
C SER A 46 21.45 6.30 -2.13
N LEU A 47 20.16 6.30 -2.47
CA LEU A 47 19.51 5.26 -3.26
C LEU A 47 19.91 5.36 -4.73
N VAL A 48 20.14 6.58 -5.25
CA VAL A 48 20.67 6.80 -6.60
C VAL A 48 22.06 6.18 -6.75
N ARG A 49 22.95 6.36 -5.76
CA ARG A 49 24.28 5.73 -5.77
C ARG A 49 24.21 4.20 -5.77
N LEU A 50 23.33 3.62 -4.95
CA LEU A 50 23.10 2.17 -4.94
C LEU A 50 22.62 1.63 -6.30
N MET A 51 21.87 2.43 -7.07
CA MET A 51 21.47 2.10 -8.45
C MET A 51 22.65 2.19 -9.42
N GLU A 52 23.43 3.27 -9.36
CA GLU A 52 24.61 3.47 -10.21
C GLU A 52 25.68 2.39 -9.98
N GLU A 53 25.83 1.93 -8.74
CA GLU A 53 26.75 0.86 -8.36
C GLU A 53 26.23 -0.56 -8.71
N HIS A 54 25.03 -0.69 -9.31
CA HIS A 54 24.37 -1.96 -9.61
C HIS A 54 24.36 -2.94 -8.41
N ASN A 55 24.14 -2.41 -7.21
CA ASN A 55 24.24 -3.20 -5.98
C ASN A 55 23.21 -4.35 -5.99
N ALA A 56 23.69 -5.60 -5.95
CA ALA A 56 22.85 -6.79 -6.04
C ALA A 56 21.79 -6.87 -4.92
N GLY A 57 22.13 -6.41 -3.70
CA GLY A 57 21.20 -6.36 -2.58
C GLY A 57 20.06 -5.37 -2.82
N PHE A 58 20.40 -4.18 -3.32
CA PHE A 58 19.40 -3.17 -3.66
C PHE A 58 18.46 -3.63 -4.79
N ILE A 59 19.00 -4.24 -5.84
CA ILE A 59 18.20 -4.83 -6.93
C ILE A 59 17.26 -5.91 -6.40
N ALA A 60 17.73 -6.77 -5.50
CA ALA A 60 16.88 -7.79 -4.87
C ALA A 60 15.73 -7.17 -4.06
N VAL A 61 15.98 -6.08 -3.33
CA VAL A 61 14.94 -5.32 -2.62
C VAL A 61 13.93 -4.71 -3.60
N LEU A 62 14.36 -4.17 -4.74
CA LEU A 62 13.45 -3.64 -5.76
C LEU A 62 12.55 -4.74 -6.35
N TRP A 63 13.10 -5.91 -6.66
CA TRP A 63 12.31 -7.06 -7.11
C TRP A 63 11.32 -7.54 -6.05
N ALA A 64 11.77 -7.69 -4.81
CA ALA A 64 10.93 -8.14 -3.70
C ALA A 64 9.79 -7.16 -3.44
N THR A 65 10.10 -5.85 -3.40
CA THR A 65 9.08 -4.81 -3.19
C THR A 65 8.15 -4.64 -4.40
N GLY A 66 8.64 -4.84 -5.63
CA GLY A 66 7.82 -4.89 -6.84
C GLY A 66 6.83 -6.05 -6.80
N ALA A 67 7.30 -7.26 -6.45
CA ALA A 67 6.45 -8.43 -6.29
C ALA A 67 5.39 -8.24 -5.20
N LEU A 68 5.75 -7.64 -4.06
CA LEU A 68 4.80 -7.33 -2.99
C LEU A 68 3.68 -6.38 -3.45
N LYS A 69 4.02 -5.38 -4.28
CA LYS A 69 3.03 -4.46 -4.86
C LYS A 69 2.10 -5.15 -5.86
N VAL A 70 2.62 -6.08 -6.66
CA VAL A 70 1.80 -6.95 -7.53
C VAL A 70 0.83 -7.78 -6.69
N VAL A 71 1.27 -8.36 -5.57
CA VAL A 71 0.38 -9.06 -4.63
C VAL A 71 -0.72 -8.12 -4.13
N GLY A 72 -0.40 -6.87 -3.80
CA GLY A 72 -1.39 -5.84 -3.48
C GLY A 72 -2.40 -5.61 -4.63
N GLY A 73 -1.91 -5.51 -5.86
CA GLY A 73 -2.75 -5.37 -7.05
C GLY A 73 -3.73 -6.55 -7.24
N VAL A 74 -3.21 -7.77 -7.12
CA VAL A 74 -3.99 -9.02 -7.20
C VAL A 74 -4.98 -9.13 -6.05
N LEU A 75 -4.60 -8.74 -4.83
CA LEU A 75 -5.50 -8.67 -3.68
C LEU A 75 -6.70 -7.74 -3.97
N GLY A 76 -6.44 -6.56 -4.55
CA GLY A 76 -7.50 -5.63 -4.97
C GLY A 76 -8.51 -6.31 -5.92
N LEU A 77 -8.03 -7.04 -6.93
CA LEU A 77 -8.87 -7.80 -7.85
C LEU A 77 -9.61 -8.96 -7.17
N ALA A 78 -8.95 -9.68 -6.26
CA ALA A 78 -9.56 -10.77 -5.51
C ALA A 78 -10.75 -10.27 -4.67
N LEU A 79 -10.63 -9.10 -4.05
CA LEU A 79 -11.71 -8.46 -3.29
C LEU A 79 -12.90 -8.01 -4.17
N VAL A 80 -12.71 -7.81 -5.48
CA VAL A 80 -13.83 -7.55 -6.42
C VAL A 80 -14.56 -8.85 -6.79
N SER A 81 -13.82 -9.95 -6.91
CA SER A 81 -14.32 -11.22 -7.46
C SER A 81 -15.42 -11.87 -6.60
N GLY A 82 -15.38 -11.70 -5.28
CA GLY A 82 -16.35 -12.28 -4.34
C GLY A 82 -17.80 -11.82 -4.55
N ARG A 83 -18.02 -10.67 -5.21
CA ARG A 83 -19.37 -10.24 -5.61
C ARG A 83 -19.77 -10.65 -7.02
N THR A 84 -18.80 -10.83 -7.91
CA THR A 84 -19.10 -11.12 -9.33
C THR A 84 -19.58 -12.55 -9.53
N PHE A 85 -19.06 -13.50 -8.73
CA PHE A 85 -19.33 -14.93 -8.88
C PHE A 85 -20.28 -15.52 -7.83
N GLY A 86 -20.88 -14.69 -6.97
CA GLY A 86 -21.86 -15.11 -5.98
C GLY A 86 -21.28 -15.57 -4.63
N ARG A 87 -22.15 -15.68 -3.62
CA ARG A 87 -21.82 -16.15 -2.27
C ARG A 87 -21.22 -17.58 -2.35
N GLY A 88 -20.10 -17.80 -1.66
CA GLY A 88 -19.48 -19.13 -1.54
C GLY A 88 -18.43 -19.50 -2.58
N ARG A 89 -17.96 -18.54 -3.39
CA ARG A 89 -16.79 -18.73 -4.29
C ARG A 89 -15.54 -19.14 -3.52
N TRP A 90 -15.32 -18.52 -2.37
CA TRP A 90 -14.12 -18.70 -1.54
C TRP A 90 -14.46 -19.52 -0.30
N ARG A 91 -13.49 -20.33 0.13
CA ARG A 91 -13.57 -21.06 1.40
C ARG A 91 -13.51 -20.06 2.57
N PRO A 92 -14.09 -20.38 3.74
CA PRO A 92 -14.08 -19.48 4.89
C PRO A 92 -12.70 -19.00 5.33
N TRP A 93 -11.65 -19.82 5.16
CA TRP A 93 -10.27 -19.44 5.50
C TRP A 93 -9.65 -18.47 4.47
N GLU A 94 -10.00 -18.58 3.19
CA GLU A 94 -9.56 -17.67 2.12
C GLU A 94 -10.16 -16.28 2.37
N GLU A 95 -11.43 -16.23 2.73
CA GLU A 95 -12.11 -14.98 3.09
C GLU A 95 -11.47 -14.27 4.29
N ARG A 96 -11.06 -15.05 5.29
CA ARG A 96 -10.31 -14.55 6.45
C ARG A 96 -8.94 -14.01 6.04
N LEU A 97 -8.20 -14.73 5.19
CA LEU A 97 -6.91 -14.30 4.69
C LEU A 97 -7.02 -13.01 3.88
N LEU A 98 -8.00 -12.91 2.98
CA LEU A 98 -8.26 -11.70 2.20
C LEU A 98 -8.53 -10.50 3.10
N GLN A 99 -9.34 -10.64 4.16
CA GLN A 99 -9.59 -9.55 5.10
C GLN A 99 -8.37 -9.20 5.95
N LEU A 100 -7.62 -10.21 6.41
CA LEU A 100 -6.36 -10.02 7.14
C LEU A 100 -5.38 -9.18 6.30
N MET A 101 -5.18 -9.55 5.04
CA MET A 101 -4.29 -8.82 4.15
C MET A 101 -4.83 -7.43 3.78
N ALA A 102 -6.13 -7.29 3.50
CA ALA A 102 -6.71 -6.01 3.12
C ALA A 102 -6.63 -4.96 4.24
N TRP A 103 -6.97 -5.35 5.47
CA TRP A 103 -6.93 -4.44 6.62
C TRP A 103 -5.49 -4.20 7.09
N GLY A 104 -4.63 -5.22 7.03
CA GLY A 104 -3.20 -5.07 7.29
C GLY A 104 -2.56 -4.08 6.31
N ALA A 105 -2.76 -4.28 5.00
CA ALA A 105 -2.27 -3.35 3.97
C ALA A 105 -2.84 -1.93 4.16
N ALA A 106 -4.13 -1.81 4.49
CA ALA A 106 -4.73 -0.51 4.78
C ALA A 106 -4.01 0.23 5.92
N VAL A 107 -3.74 -0.46 7.03
CA VAL A 107 -3.04 0.14 8.18
C VAL A 107 -1.60 0.46 7.83
N LEU A 108 -0.85 -0.46 7.20
CA LEU A 108 0.55 -0.22 6.81
C LEU A 108 0.67 1.03 5.92
N LEU A 109 -0.20 1.15 4.91
CA LEU A 109 -0.18 2.25 3.96
C LEU A 109 -0.61 3.57 4.58
N VAL A 110 -1.68 3.58 5.39
CA VAL A 110 -2.13 4.80 6.08
C VAL A 110 -1.10 5.25 7.10
N TRP A 111 -0.54 4.33 7.89
CA TRP A 111 0.49 4.64 8.88
C TRP A 111 1.73 5.25 8.22
N HIS A 112 2.26 4.57 7.20
CA HIS A 112 3.45 5.03 6.50
C HIS A 112 3.22 6.37 5.78
N GLY A 113 2.06 6.54 5.13
CA GLY A 113 1.69 7.81 4.52
C GLY A 113 1.52 8.95 5.54
N ALA A 114 0.94 8.65 6.71
CA ALA A 114 0.79 9.62 7.80
C ALA A 114 2.15 10.03 8.40
N LEU A 115 3.11 9.10 8.49
CA LEU A 115 4.48 9.42 8.91
C LEU A 115 5.14 10.40 7.94
N PHE A 116 5.05 10.16 6.62
CA PHE A 116 5.60 11.10 5.62
C PHE A 116 4.99 12.49 5.72
N VAL A 117 3.67 12.58 5.87
CA VAL A 117 2.99 13.88 6.05
C VAL A 117 3.42 14.53 7.37
N GLY A 118 3.41 13.78 8.48
CA GLY A 118 3.73 14.29 9.81
C GLY A 118 5.16 14.79 9.92
N GLN A 119 6.15 13.98 9.54
CA GLN A 119 7.56 14.36 9.55
C GLN A 119 7.82 15.55 8.63
N GLY A 120 7.25 15.53 7.44
CA GLY A 120 7.35 16.61 6.48
C GLY A 120 6.78 17.95 6.94
N LEU A 121 5.64 17.92 7.64
CA LEU A 121 5.05 19.12 8.24
C LEU A 121 5.87 19.64 9.42
N LEU A 122 6.49 18.77 10.23
CA LEU A 122 7.39 19.17 11.31
C LEU A 122 8.65 19.86 10.76
N VAL A 123 9.21 19.37 9.65
CA VAL A 123 10.33 20.02 8.96
C VAL A 123 9.91 21.41 8.45
N GLN A 124 8.76 21.52 7.80
CA GLN A 124 8.27 22.80 7.27
C GLN A 124 7.85 23.80 8.34
N ALA A 125 7.45 23.33 9.52
CA ALA A 125 7.20 24.16 10.68
C ALA A 125 8.51 24.57 11.41
N HIS A 126 9.68 24.21 10.89
CA HIS A 126 11.00 24.41 11.49
C HIS A 126 11.14 23.82 12.90
N VAL A 127 10.35 22.79 13.22
CA VAL A 127 10.45 22.03 14.48
C VAL A 127 11.60 21.02 14.41
N ILE A 128 11.84 20.47 13.21
CA ILE A 128 12.96 19.55 12.93
C ILE A 128 13.80 20.17 11.81
N SER A 129 15.11 20.28 12.05
CA SER A 129 16.06 20.72 11.03
C SER A 129 16.41 19.57 10.09
N LEU A 130 16.31 19.81 8.79
CA LEU A 130 16.75 18.88 7.75
C LEU A 130 17.83 19.56 6.92
N ASP A 131 18.75 18.78 6.36
CA ASP A 131 19.74 19.30 5.42
C ASP A 131 19.01 19.98 4.23
N PRO A 132 19.39 21.21 3.82
CA PRO A 132 18.80 21.91 2.68
C PRO A 132 18.70 21.07 1.40
N GLU A 133 19.66 20.16 1.16
CA GLU A 133 19.65 19.28 -0.01
C GLU A 133 18.46 18.29 0.00
N LEU A 134 17.98 17.93 1.20
CA LEU A 134 16.90 16.97 1.42
C LEU A 134 15.52 17.62 1.54
N GLU A 135 15.42 18.96 1.65
CA GLU A 135 14.13 19.65 1.79
C GLU A 135 13.22 19.47 0.57
N SER A 136 13.80 19.43 -0.64
CA SER A 136 13.06 19.20 -1.88
C SER A 136 12.44 17.79 -1.90
N VAL A 137 13.24 16.79 -1.52
CA VAL A 137 12.82 15.39 -1.39
C VAL A 137 11.75 15.28 -0.31
N SER A 138 11.96 15.88 0.86
CA SER A 138 10.99 15.88 1.96
C SER A 138 9.63 16.44 1.53
N ARG A 139 9.59 17.58 0.83
CA ARG A 139 8.33 18.14 0.30
C ARG A 139 7.63 17.19 -0.67
N TRP A 140 8.39 16.49 -1.51
CA TRP A 140 7.84 15.50 -2.43
C TRP A 140 7.18 14.33 -1.68
N TYR A 141 7.85 13.80 -0.64
CA TYR A 141 7.28 12.77 0.21
C TYR A 141 6.07 13.26 1.00
N THR A 142 6.10 14.50 1.48
CA THR A 142 5.03 15.12 2.29
C THR A 142 3.76 15.33 1.47
N TYR A 143 3.87 15.93 0.29
CA TYR A 143 2.71 16.44 -0.45
C TYR A 143 2.19 15.50 -1.53
N LEU A 144 3.05 14.64 -2.09
CA LEU A 144 2.64 13.67 -3.09
C LEU A 144 2.56 12.27 -2.51
N TRP A 145 3.68 11.74 -2.02
CA TRP A 145 3.72 10.32 -1.65
C TRP A 145 2.88 10.02 -0.42
N GLY A 146 2.99 10.79 0.66
CA GLY A 146 2.22 10.59 1.88
C GLY A 146 0.71 10.48 1.63
N PRO A 147 0.08 11.49 0.99
CA PRO A 147 -1.32 11.43 0.60
C PRO A 147 -1.64 10.28 -0.35
N TRP A 148 -0.73 9.94 -1.27
CA TRP A 148 -0.92 8.83 -2.20
C TRP A 148 -0.88 7.45 -1.51
N PHE A 149 -0.03 7.27 -0.48
CA PHE A 149 -0.02 6.10 0.40
C PHE A 149 -1.31 5.99 1.21
N VAL A 150 -1.76 7.11 1.81
CA VAL A 150 -3.04 7.16 2.52
C VAL A 150 -4.20 6.80 1.59
N ALA A 151 -4.24 7.35 0.37
CA ALA A 151 -5.27 7.03 -0.62
C ALA A 151 -5.30 5.53 -0.96
N GLY A 152 -4.13 4.90 -1.13
CA GLY A 152 -4.03 3.45 -1.33
C GLY A 152 -4.57 2.65 -0.15
N GLY A 153 -4.18 3.02 1.08
CA GLY A 153 -4.67 2.35 2.28
C GLY A 153 -6.17 2.48 2.47
N LEU A 154 -6.74 3.66 2.17
CA LEU A 154 -8.18 3.87 2.15
C LEU A 154 -8.86 3.01 1.08
N ALA A 155 -8.28 2.87 -0.11
CA ALA A 155 -8.81 1.99 -1.15
C ALA A 155 -8.87 0.53 -0.70
N PHE A 156 -7.81 -0.01 -0.06
CA PHE A 156 -7.82 -1.36 0.50
C PHE A 156 -8.85 -1.53 1.64
N LEU A 157 -8.97 -0.55 2.52
CA LEU A 157 -9.96 -0.58 3.60
C LEU A 157 -11.40 -0.59 3.06
N LEU A 158 -11.68 0.27 2.08
CA LEU A 158 -12.98 0.33 1.42
C LEU A 158 -13.24 -0.96 0.63
N ALA A 159 -12.25 -1.50 -0.07
CA ALA A 159 -12.35 -2.78 -0.77
C ALA A 159 -12.71 -3.91 0.20
N GLY A 160 -11.97 -4.05 1.31
CA GLY A 160 -12.24 -5.04 2.35
C GLY A 160 -13.64 -4.91 2.95
N ARG A 161 -14.06 -3.70 3.33
CA ARG A 161 -15.42 -3.42 3.85
C ARG A 161 -16.52 -3.74 2.85
N SER A 162 -16.28 -3.42 1.59
CA SER A 162 -17.24 -3.67 0.51
C SER A 162 -17.37 -5.17 0.21
N HIS A 163 -16.28 -5.93 0.38
CA HIS A 163 -16.22 -7.38 0.20
C HIS A 163 -16.95 -8.13 1.32
N LEU A 164 -16.82 -7.67 2.58
CA LEU A 164 -17.52 -8.24 3.75
C LEU A 164 -19.05 -8.35 3.62
N ARG A 165 -19.67 -7.56 2.75
CA ARG A 165 -21.12 -7.62 2.50
C ARG A 165 -21.55 -8.93 1.81
N GLY A 166 -20.63 -9.58 1.09
CA GLY A 166 -20.86 -10.83 0.36
C GLY A 166 -20.38 -12.10 1.06
N VAL A 167 -19.66 -11.98 2.18
CA VAL A 167 -19.03 -13.13 2.86
C VAL A 167 -20.04 -13.89 3.73
N ALA A 168 -20.00 -15.22 3.68
CA ALA A 168 -20.86 -16.09 4.49
C ALA A 168 -20.51 -16.03 5.99
N ASP A 169 -19.23 -16.21 6.36
CA ASP A 169 -18.73 -16.03 7.72
C ASP A 169 -18.19 -14.62 7.95
N ARG A 170 -19.11 -13.65 8.05
CA ARG A 170 -18.74 -12.24 8.26
C ARG A 170 -18.01 -12.02 9.58
N ARG A 171 -18.34 -12.77 10.65
CA ARG A 171 -17.72 -12.58 11.97
C ARG A 171 -16.26 -13.00 11.96
N GLY A 172 -15.95 -14.20 11.44
CA GLY A 172 -14.58 -14.66 11.30
C GLY A 172 -13.75 -13.76 10.38
N ALA A 173 -14.34 -13.31 9.28
CA ALA A 173 -13.68 -12.40 8.34
C ALA A 173 -13.36 -11.03 8.97
N VAL A 174 -14.26 -10.46 9.78
CA VAL A 174 -14.00 -9.21 10.53
C VAL A 174 -12.92 -9.40 11.59
N LEU A 175 -12.95 -10.52 12.33
CA LEU A 175 -11.91 -10.84 13.31
C LEU A 175 -10.54 -10.93 12.64
N ALA A 176 -10.44 -11.64 11.52
CA ALA A 176 -9.20 -11.74 10.75
C ALA A 176 -8.71 -10.38 10.25
N GLY A 177 -9.63 -9.52 9.77
CA GLY A 177 -9.30 -8.14 9.39
C GLY A 177 -8.76 -7.31 10.57
N ARG A 178 -9.37 -7.42 11.76
CA ARG A 178 -8.87 -6.76 12.98
C ARG A 178 -7.49 -7.27 13.37
N VAL A 179 -7.26 -8.59 13.31
CA VAL A 179 -5.93 -9.18 13.58
C VAL A 179 -4.90 -8.63 12.59
N GLY A 180 -5.23 -8.57 11.30
CA GLY A 180 -4.35 -7.99 10.29
C GLY A 180 -4.03 -6.51 10.55
N ALA A 181 -5.04 -5.70 10.87
CA ALA A 181 -4.87 -4.29 11.21
C ALA A 181 -4.03 -4.08 12.47
N LEU A 182 -4.32 -4.80 13.56
CA LEU A 182 -3.58 -4.69 14.82
C LEU A 182 -2.14 -5.19 14.67
N GLY A 183 -1.93 -6.30 13.96
CA GLY A 183 -0.61 -6.83 13.66
C GLY A 183 0.22 -5.85 12.83
N ALA A 184 -0.37 -5.27 11.78
CA ALA A 184 0.26 -4.23 10.97
C ALA A 184 0.62 -2.99 11.80
N LEU A 185 -0.29 -2.53 12.65
CA LEU A 185 -0.04 -1.38 13.53
C LEU A 185 1.10 -1.68 14.52
N GLY A 186 1.07 -2.85 15.17
CA GLY A 186 2.10 -3.27 16.11
C GLY A 186 3.48 -3.36 15.45
N LEU A 187 3.56 -3.97 14.27
CA LEU A 187 4.80 -4.04 13.47
C LEU A 187 5.28 -2.63 13.07
N SER A 188 4.36 -1.75 12.68
CA SER A 188 4.72 -0.38 12.29
C SER A 188 5.25 0.44 13.45
N VAL A 189 4.61 0.35 14.62
CA VAL A 189 5.07 1.01 15.84
C VAL A 189 6.42 0.45 16.28
N ALA A 190 6.59 -0.88 16.25
CA ALA A 190 7.85 -1.52 16.59
C ALA A 190 8.98 -1.07 15.65
N ALA A 191 8.72 -0.97 14.34
CA ALA A 191 9.70 -0.48 13.37
C ALA A 191 10.13 0.97 13.65
N VAL A 192 9.18 1.86 13.97
CA VAL A 192 9.50 3.25 14.36
C VAL A 192 10.34 3.28 15.64
N ILE A 193 9.97 2.51 16.67
CA ILE A 193 10.73 2.44 17.93
C ILE A 193 12.15 1.90 17.70
N ALA A 194 12.31 0.95 16.77
CA ALA A 194 13.61 0.39 16.40
C ALA A 194 14.43 1.31 15.47
N GLY A 195 13.90 2.46 15.04
CA GLY A 195 14.57 3.38 14.11
C GLY A 195 14.61 2.89 12.66
N ILE A 196 13.73 1.96 12.28
CA ILE A 196 13.63 1.36 10.94
C ILE A 196 12.54 2.06 10.09
N GLY A 197 11.79 3.00 10.68
CA GLY A 197 10.61 3.64 10.08
C GLY A 197 10.70 5.14 9.92
#